data_AF-A0A197ST01-F1
#
_entry.id   AF-A0A197ST01-F1
#
_cell.length_a   1.000
_cell.length_b   1.000
_cell.length_c   1.000
_cell.angle_alpha   90.00
_cell.angle_beta   90.00
_cell.angle_gamma   90.00
#
_symmetry.space_group_name_H-M   'P 1'
#
loop_
_entity.id
_entity.type
_entity.pdbx_description
1 polymer ?
#
loop_
_entity_poly.entity_id
_entity_poly.type
_entity_poly.pdbx_seq_one_letter_code
_entity_poly.pdbx_strand_id
1 'polypeptide(L)' 'MDEHDISVTPTDDDPTLVFLKVEEAARRLRIGRTRCFALIRTGELESVMVGGLRRVPVDAPAAYAARLRTAQRAA' A
#
# COMPACT_ATOMS: atom_id res chain seq x y z
N MET A 1 3.57 9.59 38.60
CA MET A 1 2.38 9.82 37.77
C MET A 1 2.86 10.66 36.62
N ASP A 2 3.30 10.04 35.53
CA ASP A 2 3.48 10.71 34.26
C ASP A 2 2.96 9.76 33.20
N GLU A 3 1.65 9.89 33.05
CA GLU A 3 0.83 9.43 31.96
C GLU A 3 1.44 9.94 30.64
N HIS A 4 1.93 9.02 29.83
CA HIS A 4 2.02 9.26 28.39
C HIS A 4 1.23 8.15 27.72
N ASP A 5 -0.08 8.34 27.70
CA ASP A 5 -0.93 7.80 26.65
C ASP A 5 -0.41 8.36 25.32
N ILE A 6 0.49 7.61 24.70
CA ILE A 6 0.69 7.72 23.27
C ILE A 6 -0.13 6.61 22.65
N SER A 7 -1.40 6.91 22.43
CA SER A 7 -2.20 6.25 21.39
C SER A 7 -1.55 6.53 20.03
N VAL A 8 -0.38 5.94 19.77
CA VAL A 8 0.18 5.78 18.43
C VAL A 8 -0.82 4.91 17.70
N THR A 9 -1.74 5.56 17.00
CA THR A 9 -2.26 4.97 15.78
C THR A 9 -1.02 4.68 14.94
N PRO A 10 -0.72 3.42 14.59
CA PRO A 10 0.42 3.13 13.74
C PRO A 10 0.14 3.80 12.40
N THR A 11 0.68 5.00 12.23
CA THR A 11 0.93 5.59 10.94
C THR A 11 2.13 4.81 10.44
N ASP A 12 1.86 3.68 9.80
CA ASP A 12 2.75 2.62 9.30
C ASP A 12 3.60 3.11 8.11
N ASP A 13 3.99 4.38 8.14
CA ASP A 13 4.99 4.97 7.27
C ASP A 13 6.35 4.84 7.96
N ASP A 14 6.74 3.60 8.26
CA ASP A 14 8.14 3.31 8.49
C ASP A 14 8.83 3.22 7.12
N PRO A 15 9.66 4.22 6.74
CA PRO A 15 10.27 4.28 5.42
C PRO A 15 11.36 3.22 5.23
N THR A 16 11.74 2.50 6.29
CA THR A 16 12.74 1.42 6.22
C THR A 16 12.12 0.09 5.78
N LEU A 17 10.80 -0.04 5.79
CA LEU A 17 10.12 -1.23 5.31
C LEU A 17 10.30 -1.37 3.80
N VAL A 18 10.65 -2.57 3.36
CA VAL A 18 10.76 -2.90 1.92
C VAL A 18 9.43 -3.46 1.38
N PHE A 19 8.61 -4.02 2.27
CA PHE A 19 7.35 -4.67 1.93
C PHE A 19 6.21 -4.23 2.84
N LEU A 20 5.08 -3.93 2.22
CA LEU A 20 3.81 -3.59 2.86
C LEU A 20 2.88 -4.78 2.93
N LYS A 21 1.99 -4.72 3.93
CA LYS A 21 0.75 -5.50 3.91
C LYS A 21 -0.20 -4.91 2.87
N VAL A 22 -1.14 -5.72 2.40
CA VAL A 22 -2.16 -5.27 1.43
C VAL A 22 -2.98 -4.11 1.98
N GLU A 23 -3.31 -4.15 3.27
CA GLU A 23 -4.03 -3.09 3.97
C GLU A 23 -3.25 -1.79 4.00
N GLU A 24 -1.92 -1.87 4.13
CA GLU A 24 -1.08 -0.67 4.17
C GLU A 24 -0.93 -0.04 2.78
N ALA A 25 -0.74 -0.86 1.75
CA ALA A 25 -0.82 -0.37 0.37
C ALA A 25 -2.17 0.29 0.06
N ALA A 26 -3.27 -0.27 0.59
CA ALA A 26 -4.61 0.32 0.44
C ALA A 26 -4.71 1.69 1.13
N ARG A 27 -4.13 1.84 2.34
CA ARG A 27 -4.05 3.11 3.07
C ARG A 27 -3.23 4.15 2.31
N ARG A 28 -2.05 3.80 1.80
CA ARG A 28 -1.20 4.69 1.00
C ARG A 28 -1.88 5.17 -0.28
N LEU A 29 -2.67 4.30 -0.92
CA LEU A 29 -3.48 4.66 -2.10
C LEU A 29 -4.82 5.35 -1.75
N ARG A 30 -5.17 5.47 -0.45
CA ARG A 30 -6.47 5.96 0.03
C ARG A 30 -7.66 5.24 -0.61
N ILE A 31 -7.55 3.91 -0.78
CA ILE A 31 -8.62 3.05 -1.31
C ILE A 31 -9.08 2.02 -0.27
N GLY A 32 -10.30 1.50 -0.46
CA GLY A 32 -10.79 0.38 0.34
C GLY A 32 -10.00 -0.90 0.10
N ARG A 33 -9.88 -1.74 1.15
CA ARG A 33 -9.17 -3.04 1.09
C ARG A 33 -9.63 -3.92 -0.07
N THR A 34 -10.95 -4.00 -0.28
CA THR A 34 -11.55 -4.78 -1.37
C THR A 34 -11.03 -4.36 -2.73
N ARG A 35 -10.89 -3.04 -2.95
CA ARG A 35 -10.33 -2.51 -4.20
C ARG A 35 -8.85 -2.83 -4.34
N CYS A 36 -8.08 -2.75 -3.26
CA CYS A 36 -6.68 -3.13 -3.26
C CYS A 36 -6.50 -4.62 -3.66
N PHE A 37 -7.27 -5.53 -3.07
CA PHE A 37 -7.27 -6.94 -3.47
C PHE A 37 -7.69 -7.14 -4.93
N ALA A 38 -8.67 -6.38 -5.43
CA ALA A 38 -9.06 -6.43 -6.83
C ALA A 38 -7.91 -6.01 -7.76
N LEU A 39 -7.21 -4.92 -7.46
CA LEU A 39 -6.05 -4.45 -8.24
C LEU A 39 -4.90 -5.47 -8.25
N ILE A 40 -4.69 -6.16 -7.13
CA ILE A 40 -3.70 -7.24 -7.07
C ILE A 40 -4.16 -8.43 -7.92
N ARG A 41 -5.44 -8.77 -7.88
CA ARG A 41 -6.01 -9.87 -8.67
C ARG A 41 -5.97 -9.59 -10.17
N THR A 42 -6.15 -8.33 -10.59
CA THR A 42 -6.03 -7.91 -11.99
C THR A 42 -4.58 -7.73 -12.43
N GLY A 43 -3.62 -7.73 -11.49
CA GLY A 43 -2.21 -7.48 -11.77
C GLY A 43 -1.86 -6.01 -11.99
N GLU A 44 -2.81 -5.09 -11.74
CA GLU A 44 -2.58 -3.65 -11.83
C GLU A 44 -1.70 -3.13 -10.69
N LEU A 45 -1.87 -3.71 -9.49
CA LEU A 45 -0.99 -3.46 -8.34
C LEU A 45 -0.03 -4.62 -8.16
N GLU A 46 1.25 -4.32 -8.24
CA GLU A 46 2.31 -5.31 -8.07
C GLU A 46 2.29 -5.90 -6.65
N SER A 47 2.43 -7.22 -6.55
CA SER A 47 2.54 -7.92 -5.28
C SER A 47 3.37 -9.18 -5.41
N VAL A 48 4.07 -9.53 -4.34
CA VAL A 48 4.95 -10.69 -4.25
C VAL A 48 4.52 -11.59 -3.10
N MET A 49 4.73 -12.90 -3.25
CA MET A 49 4.51 -13.87 -2.18
C MET A 49 5.82 -14.07 -1.41
N VAL A 50 5.82 -13.75 -0.12
CA VAL A 50 6.96 -13.94 0.78
C VAL A 50 6.56 -14.97 1.83
N GLY A 51 7.08 -16.20 1.71
CA GLY A 51 6.77 -17.27 2.66
C GLY A 51 5.27 -17.58 2.80
N GLY A 52 4.51 -17.49 1.70
CA GLY A 52 3.06 -17.68 1.69
C GLY A 52 2.24 -16.43 2.06
N LEU A 53 2.89 -15.34 2.47
CA LEU A 53 2.23 -14.07 2.74
C LEU A 53 2.31 -13.15 1.52
N ARG A 54 1.17 -12.63 1.10
CA ARG A 54 1.12 -11.61 0.05
C ARG A 54 1.63 -10.28 0.58
N ARG A 55 2.63 -9.73 -0.09
CA ARG A 55 3.28 -8.46 0.24
C ARG A 55 3.28 -7.55 -0.98
N VAL A 56 3.17 -6.25 -0.74
CA VAL A 56 3.22 -5.23 -1.78
C VAL A 56 4.54 -4.47 -1.61
N PRO A 57 5.39 -4.38 -2.63
CA PRO A 57 6.59 -3.53 -2.58
C PRO A 57 6.22 -2.08 -2.23
N VAL A 58 7.06 -1.38 -1.48
CA VAL A 58 6.76 0.01 -1.07
C VAL A 58 6.62 1.00 -2.23
N ASP A 59 7.28 0.71 -3.34
CA ASP A 59 7.26 1.49 -4.57
C ASP A 59 6.03 1.21 -5.45
N ALA A 60 5.38 0.06 -5.28
CA ALA A 60 4.25 -0.36 -6.11
C ALA A 60 3.05 0.60 -6.07
N PRO A 61 2.62 1.16 -4.90
CA PRO A 61 1.60 2.20 -4.86
C PRO A 61 1.95 3.44 -5.69
N ALA A 62 3.20 3.91 -5.60
CA ALA A 62 3.66 5.09 -6.33
C ALA A 62 3.72 4.80 -7.85
N ALA A 63 4.21 3.63 -8.24
CA ALA A 63 4.22 3.19 -9.63
C ALA A 63 2.81 3.10 -10.22
N TYR A 64 1.86 2.53 -9.46
CA TYR A 64 0.45 2.47 -9.86
C TYR A 64 -0.15 3.88 -10.05
N ALA A 65 0.08 4.80 -9.11
CA ALA A 65 -0.38 6.18 -9.22
C ALA A 65 0.24 6.91 -10.44
N ALA A 66 1.51 6.66 -10.74
CA ALA A 66 2.18 7.21 -11.91
C ALA A 66 1.58 6.70 -13.23
N ARG A 67 1.26 5.40 -13.30
CA ARG A 67 0.55 4.79 -14.44
C ARG A 67 -0.82 5.42 -14.63
N LEU A 68 -1.61 5.57 -13.56
CA LEU A 68 -2.92 6.22 -13.61
C LEU A 68 -2.82 7.66 -14.13
N ARG A 69 -1.87 8.45 -13.61
CA ARG A 69 -1.64 9.83 -14.07
C ARG A 69 -1.27 9.91 -15.55
N THR A 70 -0.47 8.97 -16.03
CA THR A 70 -0.06 8.91 -17.43
C THR A 70 -1.24 8.55 -18.33
N ALA A 71 -2.04 7.54 -17.94
CA ALA A 71 -3.25 7.15 -18.67
C ALA A 71 -4.27 8.30 -18.76
N GLN A 72 -4.46 9.06 -17.67
CA GLN A 72 -5.38 10.21 -17.65
C GLN A 72 -4.92 11.39 -18.52
N ARG A 73 -3.61 11.55 -18.73
CA ARG A 73 -3.06 12.63 -19.57
C ARG A 73 -3.04 12.29 -21.06
N ALA A 74 -3.08 11.00 -21.39
CA ALA A 74 -3.11 10.53 -22.78
C ALA A 74 -4.53 10.47 -23.37
N ALA A 75 -5.56 10.71 -22.54
CA ALA A 75 -6.96 10.80 -22.91
C ALA A 75 -7.38 12.26 -23.10
#